data_AF-A0A3G6PKN9-F1
#
_entry.id   AF-A0A3G6PKN9-F1
#
_cell.length_a   1.000
_cell.length_b   1.000
_cell.length_c   1.000
_cell.angle_alpha   90.00
_cell.angle_beta   90.00
_cell.angle_gamma   90.00
#
_symmetry.space_group_name_H-M   'P 1'
#
loop_
_entity.id
_entity.type
_entity.pdbx_description
1 polymer ?
#
loop_
_entity_poly.entity_id
_entity_poly.type
_entity_poly.pdbx_seq_one_letter_code
_entity_poly.pdbx_strand_id
1 'polypeptide(L)'
;MELLMSNYPPAKFATYNSQKIWSDYLSKSDTVRIATGYVSSESLIELQKIIEINTSPQLELLIGMHFFEGFTKQQYEAAVALNKILTEKNRGNIYISDKLKFHGKLYSFTSDARCFGAIVGSSNLNSIAGTSNKLYEVDYLLKDENAEQINKTILDLFNSLGTNMNDLPVITTFVGTNDLLKNHYGVIQVPATEMTDIWDTKNEVVFNIPVKTELKSNLNIYFGKGRINQRNFEVPRPWYEAEIIVSKSITDLDGYPKNRAFKVYTDDGWSFMCETNGQNSKNLRSQNDLQILGKWIKGRLESNDSLKVGNLVTEEVLEHYGNNIIKLMGTTDPNIWLLDFRAK
;
A
#
# COMPACT_ATOMS: atom_id res chain seq x y z
N MET A 1 27.78 6.66 9.37
CA MET A 1 27.05 5.71 8.52
C MET A 1 26.47 4.62 9.43
N GLU A 2 25.22 4.23 9.23
CA GLU A 2 24.54 3.21 10.04
C GLU A 2 23.85 2.19 9.14
N LEU A 3 23.95 0.91 9.47
CA LEU A 3 23.24 -0.15 8.75
C LEU A 3 21.77 -0.17 9.14
N LEU A 4 20.89 -0.18 8.15
CA LEU A 4 19.44 -0.31 8.29
C LEU A 4 19.01 -1.67 7.76
N MET A 5 18.16 -2.37 8.50
CA MET A 5 17.64 -3.67 8.09
C MET A 5 16.13 -3.73 8.35
N SER A 6 15.39 -4.48 7.53
CA SER A 6 13.94 -4.66 7.75
C SER A 6 13.61 -5.17 9.15
N ASN A 7 14.47 -6.01 9.74
CA ASN A 7 14.30 -6.58 11.08
C ASN A 7 12.96 -7.31 11.27
N TYR A 8 12.55 -8.07 10.26
CA TYR A 8 11.43 -9.00 10.37
C TYR A 8 11.87 -10.33 11.02
N PRO A 9 11.02 -11.00 11.83
CA PRO A 9 11.30 -12.35 12.30
C PRO A 9 11.53 -13.32 11.11
N PRO A 10 12.42 -14.33 11.26
CA PRO A 10 13.25 -14.63 12.44
C PRO A 10 14.54 -13.76 12.53
N ALA A 11 14.87 -12.99 11.49
CA ALA A 11 16.09 -12.20 11.38
C ALA A 11 15.94 -10.80 12.01
N LYS A 12 15.68 -10.75 13.32
CA LYS A 12 15.67 -9.51 14.12
C LYS A 12 17.05 -9.22 14.69
N PHE A 13 17.70 -8.18 14.21
CA PHE A 13 18.99 -7.72 14.72
C PHE A 13 18.83 -6.40 15.52
N ALA A 14 19.85 -6.06 16.31
CA ALA A 14 19.93 -4.79 17.04
C ALA A 14 20.38 -3.64 16.11
N THR A 15 19.69 -3.46 14.99
CA THR A 15 19.95 -2.41 13.98
C THR A 15 18.75 -1.48 13.84
N TYR A 16 18.97 -0.31 13.23
CA TYR A 16 17.87 0.59 12.91
C TYR A 16 17.02 0.02 11.77
N ASN A 17 15.74 0.39 11.75
CA ASN A 17 14.79 -0.06 10.73
C ASN A 17 14.57 1.07 9.71
N SER A 18 14.65 0.75 8.42
CA SER A 18 14.53 1.72 7.32
C SER A 18 13.21 2.50 7.33
N GLN A 19 12.09 1.85 7.64
CA GLN A 19 10.76 2.48 7.70
C GLN A 19 10.64 3.48 8.85
N LYS A 20 11.25 3.16 10.00
CA LYS A 20 11.30 4.07 11.16
C LYS A 20 12.14 5.30 10.84
N ILE A 21 13.32 5.12 10.23
CA ILE A 21 14.19 6.23 9.83
C ILE A 21 13.51 7.07 8.74
N TRP A 22 12.89 6.44 7.74
CA TRP A 22 12.09 7.10 6.71
C TRP A 22 11.03 8.01 7.33
N SER A 23 10.17 7.46 8.18
CA SER A 23 9.07 8.21 8.82
C SER A 23 9.59 9.36 9.68
N ASP A 24 10.65 9.11 10.45
CA ASP A 24 11.28 10.13 11.29
C ASP A 24 11.85 11.26 10.42
N TYR A 25 12.70 10.95 9.44
CA TYR A 25 13.41 11.92 8.61
C TYR A 25 12.48 12.69 7.69
N LEU A 26 11.46 12.02 7.13
CA LEU A 26 10.40 12.67 6.35
C LEU A 26 9.74 13.80 7.15
N SER A 27 9.45 13.56 8.44
CA SER A 27 8.83 14.56 9.31
C SER A 27 9.73 15.72 9.74
N LYS A 28 11.04 15.66 9.44
CA LYS A 28 12.01 16.74 9.72
C LYS A 28 12.45 17.47 8.45
N SER A 29 11.97 17.04 7.29
CA SER A 29 12.48 17.53 6.01
C SER A 29 11.63 18.66 5.46
N ASP A 30 12.29 19.66 4.90
CA ASP A 30 11.68 20.68 4.06
C ASP A 30 11.68 20.22 2.59
N THR A 31 12.64 19.38 2.21
CA THR A 31 12.73 18.78 0.88
C THR A 31 13.18 17.33 0.96
N VAL A 32 12.50 16.48 0.21
CA VAL A 32 12.81 15.05 0.08
C VAL A 32 13.02 14.76 -1.38
N ARG A 33 14.16 14.16 -1.72
CA ARG A 33 14.44 13.70 -3.08
C ARG A 33 14.56 12.19 -3.11
N ILE A 34 13.98 11.61 -4.14
CA ILE A 34 13.88 10.16 -4.30
C ILE A 34 14.32 9.81 -5.72
N ALA A 35 15.28 8.91 -5.85
CA ALA A 35 15.55 8.22 -7.12
C ALA A 35 15.38 6.73 -6.89
N THR A 36 14.37 6.12 -7.52
CA THR A 36 14.02 4.73 -7.28
C THR A 36 13.72 3.98 -8.57
N GLY A 37 14.01 2.68 -8.60
CA GLY A 37 13.76 1.86 -9.77
C GLY A 37 12.26 1.67 -10.04
N TYR A 38 11.54 1.20 -9.02
CA TYR A 38 10.12 0.87 -9.12
C TYR A 38 9.28 1.59 -8.07
N VAL A 39 8.01 1.80 -8.42
CA VAL A 39 6.98 2.38 -7.55
C VAL A 39 5.71 1.53 -7.60
N SER A 40 4.94 1.56 -6.50
CA SER A 40 3.57 1.03 -6.48
C SER A 40 2.57 2.18 -6.50
N SER A 41 1.35 1.94 -7.00
CA SER A 41 0.25 2.91 -6.91
C SER A 41 -0.02 3.35 -5.47
N GLU A 42 0.03 2.40 -4.53
CA GLU A 42 -0.07 2.67 -3.08
C GLU A 42 1.00 3.65 -2.59
N SER A 43 2.27 3.40 -2.90
CA SER A 43 3.36 4.27 -2.43
C SER A 43 3.25 5.71 -2.97
N LEU A 44 2.74 5.87 -4.19
CA LEU A 44 2.51 7.18 -4.81
C LEU A 44 1.34 7.91 -4.15
N ILE A 45 0.24 7.20 -3.86
CA ILE A 45 -0.96 7.78 -3.23
C ILE A 45 -0.72 8.11 -1.75
N GLU A 46 0.13 7.37 -1.06
CA GLU A 46 0.57 7.75 0.28
C GLU A 46 1.42 9.02 0.27
N LEU A 47 2.39 9.12 -0.65
CA LEU A 47 3.16 10.37 -0.84
C LEU A 47 2.25 11.54 -1.18
N GLN A 48 1.30 11.34 -2.09
CA GLN A 48 0.29 12.35 -2.43
C GLN A 48 -0.44 12.82 -1.17
N LYS A 49 -0.90 11.90 -0.34
CA LYS A 49 -1.63 12.24 0.87
C LYS A 49 -0.77 13.01 1.87
N ILE A 50 0.49 12.64 2.02
CA ILE A 50 1.46 13.34 2.86
C ILE A 50 1.61 14.80 2.40
N ILE A 51 1.69 15.03 1.08
CA ILE A 51 1.76 16.39 0.50
C ILE A 51 0.44 17.16 0.69
N GLU A 52 -0.71 16.49 0.64
CA GLU A 52 -2.00 17.13 0.86
C GLU A 52 -2.20 17.62 2.30
N ILE A 53 -1.85 16.79 3.29
CA ILE A 53 -2.22 17.00 4.70
C ILE A 53 -1.14 17.71 5.52
N ASN A 54 0.11 17.72 5.08
CA ASN A 54 1.22 18.40 5.76
C ASN A 54 1.68 19.62 4.97
N THR A 55 2.26 20.62 5.64
CA THR A 55 2.83 21.82 4.99
C THR A 55 4.20 21.56 4.35
N SER A 56 4.96 20.61 4.87
CA SER A 56 6.22 20.08 4.35
C SER A 56 6.11 18.55 4.19
N PRO A 57 6.96 17.87 3.40
CA PRO A 57 8.09 18.39 2.63
C PRO A 57 7.71 18.82 1.20
N GLN A 58 8.61 19.50 0.50
CA GLN A 58 8.67 19.43 -0.96
C GLN A 58 9.17 18.04 -1.38
N LEU A 59 8.72 17.54 -2.52
CA LEU A 59 9.04 16.20 -3.01
C LEU A 59 9.47 16.25 -4.47
N GLU A 60 10.64 15.68 -4.75
CA GLU A 60 11.09 15.41 -6.11
C GLU A 60 11.38 13.91 -6.27
N LEU A 61 10.81 13.29 -7.30
CA LEU A 61 10.84 11.84 -7.49
C LEU A 61 11.28 11.47 -8.91
N LEU A 62 12.35 10.69 -9.05
CA LEU A 62 12.72 10.01 -10.30
C LEU A 62 12.27 8.55 -10.27
N ILE A 63 11.46 8.17 -11.26
CA ILE A 63 11.02 6.79 -11.50
C ILE A 63 11.88 6.18 -12.61
N GLY A 64 12.65 5.14 -12.28
CA GLY A 64 13.78 4.70 -13.10
C GLY A 64 13.54 3.58 -14.11
N MET A 65 12.63 2.65 -13.85
CA MET A 65 12.47 1.43 -14.67
C MET A 65 11.20 1.41 -15.53
N HIS A 66 10.12 2.02 -15.02
CA HIS A 66 8.78 1.83 -15.57
C HIS A 66 8.56 2.36 -17.00
N PHE A 67 9.36 3.32 -17.46
CA PHE A 67 9.29 3.75 -18.86
C PHE A 67 9.64 2.62 -19.83
N PHE A 68 10.63 1.80 -19.48
CA PHE A 68 11.14 0.73 -20.33
C PHE A 68 10.44 -0.61 -20.10
N GLU A 69 10.02 -0.88 -18.86
CA GLU A 69 9.40 -2.15 -18.47
C GLU A 69 7.88 -2.08 -18.41
N GLY A 70 7.34 -0.88 -18.56
CA GLY A 70 5.92 -0.61 -18.53
C GLY A 70 5.41 -0.17 -17.16
N PHE A 71 4.41 0.70 -17.19
CA PHE A 71 3.54 1.00 -16.08
C PHE A 71 2.31 0.10 -16.13
N THR A 72 1.77 -0.27 -14.98
CA THR A 72 0.32 -0.54 -14.91
C THR A 72 -0.43 0.77 -15.07
N LYS A 73 -1.66 0.73 -15.58
CA LYS A 73 -2.53 1.91 -15.70
C LYS A 73 -2.64 2.65 -14.36
N GLN A 74 -2.83 1.92 -13.27
CA GLN A 74 -2.96 2.47 -11.91
C GLN A 74 -1.68 3.17 -11.43
N GLN A 75 -0.50 2.62 -11.67
CA GLN A 75 0.76 3.28 -11.30
C GLN A 75 0.95 4.58 -12.08
N TYR A 76 0.66 4.58 -13.38
CA TYR A 76 0.79 5.78 -14.20
C TYR A 76 -0.22 6.86 -13.78
N GLU A 77 -1.49 6.50 -13.61
CA GLU A 77 -2.53 7.43 -13.15
C GLU A 77 -2.20 8.02 -11.76
N ALA A 78 -1.70 7.20 -10.82
CA ALA A 78 -1.26 7.67 -9.51
C ALA A 78 -0.05 8.62 -9.60
N ALA A 79 0.91 8.34 -10.49
CA ALA A 79 2.06 9.22 -10.72
C ALA A 79 1.61 10.56 -11.33
N VAL A 80 0.71 10.54 -12.32
CA VAL A 80 0.14 11.76 -12.91
C VAL A 80 -0.59 12.59 -11.85
N ALA A 81 -1.42 11.95 -11.01
CA ALA A 81 -2.16 12.63 -9.95
C ALA A 81 -1.23 13.27 -8.91
N LEU A 82 -0.20 12.55 -8.46
CA LEU A 82 0.81 13.08 -7.55
C LEU A 82 1.58 14.25 -8.19
N ASN A 83 2.03 14.11 -9.44
CA ASN A 83 2.76 15.17 -10.14
C ASN A 83 1.91 16.44 -10.25
N LYS A 84 0.64 16.30 -10.59
CA LYS A 84 -0.31 17.42 -10.66
C LYS A 84 -0.38 18.16 -9.31
N ILE A 85 -0.55 17.44 -8.20
CA ILE A 85 -0.62 18.04 -6.86
C ILE A 85 0.69 18.73 -6.48
N LEU A 86 1.84 18.14 -6.83
CA LEU A 86 3.14 18.76 -6.58
C LEU A 86 3.30 20.06 -7.36
N THR A 87 2.97 20.07 -8.65
CA THR A 87 3.05 21.27 -9.50
C THR A 87 2.06 22.34 -9.02
N GLU A 88 0.80 22.01 -8.76
CA GLU A 88 -0.24 22.96 -8.32
C GLU A 88 0.10 23.60 -6.97
N LYS A 89 0.73 22.86 -6.06
CA LYS A 89 1.18 23.38 -4.76
C LYS A 89 2.56 24.01 -4.80
N ASN A 90 3.25 24.01 -5.94
CA ASN A 90 4.66 24.40 -6.07
C ASN A 90 5.57 23.65 -5.06
N ARG A 91 5.37 22.34 -4.94
CA ARG A 91 6.04 21.45 -3.97
C ARG A 91 6.89 20.37 -4.62
N GLY A 92 7.28 20.56 -5.88
CA GLY A 92 8.22 19.71 -6.61
C GLY A 92 7.59 19.09 -7.85
N ASN A 93 8.19 18.00 -8.33
CA ASN A 93 7.84 17.35 -9.59
C ASN A 93 8.21 15.86 -9.59
N ILE A 94 7.58 15.11 -10.48
CA ILE A 94 7.98 13.76 -10.86
C ILE A 94 8.77 13.81 -12.16
N TYR A 95 9.85 13.05 -12.20
CA TYR A 95 10.70 12.81 -13.36
C TYR A 95 10.65 11.32 -13.72
N ILE A 96 10.69 11.01 -15.01
CA ILE A 96 10.79 9.64 -15.49
C ILE A 96 12.12 9.47 -16.19
N SER A 97 12.81 8.36 -15.89
CA SER A 97 14.01 7.97 -16.61
C SER A 97 13.63 7.36 -17.95
N ASP A 98 13.75 8.13 -19.03
CA ASP A 98 13.38 7.75 -20.40
C ASP A 98 14.58 7.49 -21.32
N LYS A 99 15.79 7.85 -20.87
CA LYS A 99 17.06 7.64 -21.61
C LYS A 99 17.78 6.35 -21.25
N LEU A 100 17.69 5.92 -20.00
CA LEU A 100 18.34 4.71 -19.50
C LEU A 100 17.53 4.09 -18.36
N LYS A 101 17.52 2.76 -18.26
CA LYS A 101 16.97 2.05 -17.11
C LYS A 101 17.77 2.40 -15.85
N PHE A 102 17.14 3.09 -14.90
CA PHE A 102 17.73 3.36 -13.60
C PHE A 102 17.12 2.42 -12.55
N HIS A 103 17.95 1.55 -11.96
CA HIS A 103 17.51 0.59 -10.96
C HIS A 103 17.98 0.94 -9.54
N GLY A 104 18.61 2.10 -9.32
CA GLY A 104 19.09 2.50 -8.00
C GLY A 104 17.97 2.84 -7.02
N LYS A 105 18.31 2.96 -5.74
CA LYS A 105 17.41 3.38 -4.66
C LYS A 105 18.15 4.35 -3.75
N LEU A 106 17.82 5.62 -3.90
CA LEU A 106 18.47 6.74 -3.22
C LEU A 106 17.40 7.67 -2.67
N TYR A 107 17.55 8.06 -1.42
CA TYR A 107 16.66 8.98 -0.73
C TYR A 107 17.51 10.03 -0.03
N SER A 108 17.21 11.31 -0.19
CA SER A 108 17.85 12.39 0.57
C SER A 108 16.83 13.25 1.29
N PHE A 109 17.23 13.74 2.46
CA PHE A 109 16.42 14.49 3.40
C PHE A 109 17.14 15.79 3.72
N THR A 110 16.52 16.91 3.33
CA THR A 110 17.10 18.25 3.45
C THR A 110 16.22 19.10 4.36
N SER A 111 16.85 19.86 5.25
CA SER A 111 16.21 20.90 6.05
C SER A 111 17.16 22.09 6.16
N ASP A 112 16.63 23.31 6.13
CA ASP A 112 17.41 24.55 6.17
C ASP A 112 18.59 24.57 5.17
N ALA A 113 18.32 24.15 3.93
CA ALA A 113 19.28 24.02 2.82
C ALA A 113 20.45 23.03 3.04
N ARG A 114 20.47 22.28 4.15
CA ARG A 114 21.47 21.23 4.42
C ARG A 114 20.86 19.85 4.31
N CYS A 115 21.52 18.96 3.56
CA CYS A 115 21.16 17.54 3.55
C CYS A 115 21.67 16.90 4.85
N PHE A 116 20.76 16.62 5.79
CA PHE A 116 21.13 16.03 7.07
C PHE A 116 21.13 14.50 7.05
N GLY A 117 20.56 13.90 6.01
CA GLY A 117 20.35 12.46 5.93
C GLY A 117 20.17 11.94 4.52
N ALA A 118 20.71 10.76 4.25
CA ALA A 118 20.40 10.02 3.04
C ALA A 118 20.31 8.51 3.31
N ILE A 119 19.46 7.82 2.55
CA ILE A 119 19.35 6.35 2.58
C ILE A 119 19.71 5.83 1.20
N VAL A 120 20.58 4.81 1.17
CA VAL A 120 21.00 4.11 -0.05
C VAL A 120 20.93 2.61 0.19
N GLY A 121 20.35 1.86 -0.73
CA GLY A 121 20.28 0.41 -0.56
C GLY A 121 19.39 -0.32 -1.55
N SER A 122 18.64 -1.28 -1.01
CA SER A 122 17.79 -2.21 -1.77
C SER A 122 16.32 -1.82 -1.77
N SER A 123 15.87 -1.11 -0.74
CA SER A 123 14.48 -0.72 -0.55
C SER A 123 13.98 0.20 -1.66
N ASN A 124 13.08 -0.28 -2.51
CA ASN A 124 12.25 0.59 -3.36
C ASN A 124 11.28 1.42 -2.49
N LEU A 125 10.57 2.37 -3.13
CA LEU A 125 9.71 3.31 -2.41
C LEU A 125 8.61 2.60 -1.61
N ASN A 126 8.07 1.51 -2.16
CA ASN A 126 7.06 0.71 -1.48
C ASN A 126 7.59 0.05 -0.18
N SER A 127 8.80 -0.52 -0.22
CA SER A 127 9.45 -1.15 0.94
C SER A 127 9.78 -0.12 2.03
N ILE A 128 10.35 1.02 1.64
CA ILE A 128 10.82 2.04 2.58
C ILE A 128 9.66 2.80 3.25
N ALA A 129 8.55 2.99 2.54
CA ALA A 129 7.34 3.63 3.07
C ALA A 129 6.49 2.68 3.95
N GLY A 130 6.77 1.37 3.94
CA GLY A 130 6.03 0.39 4.73
C GLY A 130 4.77 -0.17 4.07
N THR A 131 4.71 -0.12 2.74
CA THR A 131 3.51 -0.44 1.94
C THR A 131 3.52 -1.84 1.33
N SER A 132 4.67 -2.54 1.28
CA SER A 132 4.76 -3.84 0.60
C SER A 132 5.26 -4.99 1.46
N ASN A 133 4.87 -6.19 1.01
CA ASN A 133 5.32 -7.55 1.31
C ASN A 133 6.64 -7.56 2.09
N LYS A 134 6.71 -8.31 3.19
CA LYS A 134 7.87 -8.48 4.09
C LYS A 134 9.16 -8.93 3.39
N LEU A 135 9.68 -8.12 2.48
CA LEU A 135 10.98 -8.25 1.86
C LEU A 135 12.00 -7.85 2.90
N TYR A 136 13.03 -8.67 3.01
CA TYR A 136 14.14 -8.36 3.89
C TYR A 136 15.12 -7.47 3.12
N GLU A 137 15.06 -6.18 3.39
CA GLU A 137 15.87 -5.17 2.74
C GLU A 137 17.04 -4.79 3.64
N VAL A 138 18.11 -4.35 2.98
CA VAL A 138 19.33 -3.85 3.61
C VAL A 138 19.67 -2.51 2.98
N ASP A 139 19.78 -1.49 3.83
CA ASP A 139 20.11 -0.13 3.43
C ASP A 139 21.18 0.47 4.35
N TYR A 140 21.75 1.59 3.93
CA TYR A 140 22.65 2.40 4.74
C TYR A 140 22.09 3.80 4.94
N LEU A 141 22.11 4.25 6.20
CA LEU A 141 21.91 5.63 6.57
C LEU A 141 23.23 6.38 6.52
N LEU A 142 23.27 7.42 5.71
CA LEU A 142 24.36 8.37 5.57
C LEU A 142 23.96 9.71 6.20
N LYS A 143 24.92 10.41 6.78
CA LYS A 143 24.76 11.70 7.48
C LYS A 143 25.86 12.65 7.03
N ASP A 144 25.64 13.95 7.23
CA ASP A 144 26.60 15.03 6.96
C ASP A 144 27.11 15.01 5.49
N GLU A 145 28.42 15.16 5.28
CA GLU A 145 29.04 15.25 3.95
C GLU A 145 28.66 14.09 3.02
N ASN A 146 28.51 12.88 3.57
CA ASN A 146 28.08 11.72 2.78
C ASN A 146 26.63 11.85 2.32
N ALA A 147 25.75 12.43 3.15
CA ALA A 147 24.37 12.68 2.78
C ALA A 147 24.26 13.79 1.71
N GLU A 148 25.09 14.83 1.81
CA GLU A 148 25.19 15.88 0.79
C GLU A 148 25.67 15.33 -0.54
N GLN A 149 26.68 14.45 -0.54
CA GLN A 149 27.16 13.78 -1.74
C GLN A 149 26.06 12.94 -2.43
N ILE A 150 25.24 12.23 -1.65
CA ILE A 150 24.09 11.49 -2.21
C ILE A 150 23.04 12.45 -2.76
N ASN A 151 22.71 13.52 -2.04
CA ASN A 151 21.75 14.51 -2.53
C ASN A 151 22.19 15.13 -3.87
N LYS A 152 23.48 15.47 -4.01
CA LYS A 152 24.05 15.93 -5.27
C LYS A 152 23.96 14.87 -6.36
N THR A 153 24.31 13.63 -6.04
CA THR A 153 24.18 12.50 -6.96
C THR A 153 22.74 12.32 -7.48
N ILE A 154 21.73 12.46 -6.60
CA ILE A 154 20.32 12.39 -7.00
C ILE A 154 19.97 13.50 -8.01
N LEU A 155 20.42 14.74 -7.76
CA LEU A 155 20.21 15.86 -8.68
C LEU A 155 20.90 15.62 -10.03
N ASP A 156 22.13 15.12 -10.01
CA ASP A 156 22.88 14.79 -11.24
C ASP A 156 22.16 13.69 -12.04
N LEU A 157 21.56 12.70 -11.37
CA LEU A 157 20.72 11.68 -11.98
C LEU A 157 19.44 12.26 -12.59
N PHE A 158 18.76 13.18 -11.90
CA PHE A 158 17.57 13.85 -12.45
C PHE A 158 17.92 14.60 -13.73
N ASN A 159 19.00 15.38 -13.73
CA ASN A 159 19.44 16.15 -14.90
C ASN A 159 19.88 15.26 -16.07
N SER A 160 20.55 14.15 -15.77
CA SER A 160 21.11 13.27 -16.80
C SER A 160 20.06 12.35 -17.41
N LEU A 161 19.24 11.73 -16.56
CA LEU A 161 18.35 10.63 -16.93
C LEU A 161 16.87 11.02 -16.96
N GLY A 162 16.47 12.01 -16.16
CA GLY A 162 15.08 12.37 -15.95
C GLY A 162 14.54 13.35 -16.99
N THR A 163 13.33 13.08 -17.45
CA THR A 163 12.46 14.04 -18.13
C THR A 163 11.28 14.35 -17.20
N ASN A 164 10.91 15.63 -17.05
CA ASN A 164 9.76 16.00 -16.22
C ASN A 164 8.50 15.33 -16.78
N MET A 165 7.65 14.80 -15.89
CA MET A 165 6.46 14.07 -16.30
C MET A 165 5.50 14.89 -17.16
N ASN A 166 5.45 16.22 -16.97
CA ASN A 166 4.63 17.12 -17.78
C ASN A 166 5.16 17.31 -19.21
N ASP A 167 6.46 17.06 -19.43
CA ASP A 167 7.12 17.22 -20.73
C ASP A 167 7.16 15.89 -21.52
N LEU A 168 6.77 14.78 -20.90
CA LEU A 168 6.73 13.48 -21.56
C LEU A 168 5.49 13.31 -22.43
N PRO A 169 5.60 12.57 -23.54
CA PRO A 169 4.42 12.05 -24.24
C PRO A 169 3.53 11.24 -23.28
N VAL A 170 2.22 11.35 -23.46
CA VAL A 170 1.25 10.55 -22.69
C VAL A 170 1.51 9.07 -22.95
N ILE A 171 1.69 8.30 -21.87
CA ILE A 171 1.86 6.85 -21.95
C ILE A 171 0.47 6.22 -22.13
N THR A 172 0.27 5.50 -23.22
CA THR A 172 -1.02 4.86 -23.57
C THR A 172 -0.97 3.33 -23.52
N THR A 173 0.22 2.74 -23.35
CA THR A 173 0.42 1.29 -23.29
C THR A 173 0.79 0.90 -21.86
N PHE A 174 0.06 -0.07 -21.31
CA PHE A 174 0.23 -0.51 -19.94
C PHE A 174 0.47 -2.02 -19.86
N VAL A 175 1.27 -2.44 -18.89
CA VAL A 175 1.38 -3.86 -18.51
C VAL A 175 0.16 -4.26 -17.69
N GLY A 176 -0.11 -5.58 -17.63
CA GLY A 176 -1.25 -6.13 -16.90
C GLY A 176 -1.26 -5.76 -15.41
N THR A 177 -2.43 -5.89 -14.79
CA THR A 177 -2.65 -5.55 -13.37
C THR A 177 -1.70 -6.32 -12.46
N ASN A 178 -1.12 -5.62 -11.49
CA ASN A 178 -0.28 -6.26 -10.49
C ASN A 178 -1.17 -7.02 -9.51
N ASP A 179 -0.85 -8.28 -9.27
CA ASP A 179 -1.57 -9.10 -8.30
C ASP A 179 -1.11 -8.70 -6.88
N LEU A 180 -1.94 -7.91 -6.20
CA LEU A 180 -1.62 -7.30 -4.90
C LEU A 180 -1.37 -8.33 -3.79
N LEU A 181 -1.94 -9.53 -3.93
CA LEU A 181 -1.85 -10.60 -2.94
C LEU A 181 -0.74 -11.61 -3.25
N LYS A 182 -0.30 -11.67 -4.51
CA LYS A 182 0.81 -12.53 -4.90
C LYS A 182 2.09 -12.19 -4.15
N ASN A 183 2.73 -13.23 -3.60
CA ASN A 183 3.93 -13.13 -2.76
C ASN A 183 3.75 -12.26 -1.49
N HIS A 184 2.52 -11.94 -1.11
CA HIS A 184 2.26 -11.25 0.15
C HIS A 184 2.49 -12.21 1.32
N TYR A 185 3.22 -11.75 2.33
CA TYR A 185 3.49 -12.59 3.50
C TYR A 185 2.19 -12.99 4.19
N GLY A 186 2.04 -14.27 4.50
CA GLY A 186 0.84 -14.81 5.15
C GLY A 186 -0.33 -15.08 4.21
N VAL A 187 -0.12 -14.93 2.89
CA VAL A 187 -1.11 -15.23 1.85
C VAL A 187 -0.60 -16.37 0.98
N ILE A 188 -1.50 -17.28 0.63
CA ILE A 188 -1.23 -18.44 -0.21
C ILE A 188 -2.16 -18.36 -1.42
N GLN A 189 -1.60 -18.51 -2.62
CA GLN A 189 -2.40 -18.78 -3.82
C GLN A 189 -2.76 -20.26 -3.85
N VAL A 190 -4.05 -20.56 -3.89
CA VAL A 190 -4.58 -21.92 -3.77
C VAL A 190 -4.89 -22.47 -5.18
N PRO A 191 -4.41 -23.67 -5.54
CA PRO A 191 -4.74 -24.29 -6.82
C PRO A 191 -6.25 -24.51 -6.99
N ALA A 192 -6.75 -24.40 -8.22
CA ALA A 192 -8.19 -24.52 -8.51
C ALA A 192 -8.81 -25.87 -8.07
N THR A 193 -8.03 -26.96 -8.10
CA THR A 193 -8.49 -28.27 -7.62
C THR A 193 -8.70 -28.28 -6.11
N GLU A 194 -7.72 -27.78 -5.34
CA GLU A 194 -7.83 -27.65 -3.88
C GLU A 194 -8.94 -26.68 -3.49
N MET A 195 -9.12 -25.60 -4.26
CA MET A 195 -10.23 -24.66 -4.09
C MET A 195 -11.59 -25.35 -4.24
N THR A 196 -11.74 -26.24 -5.22
CA THR A 196 -13.00 -26.98 -5.42
C THR A 196 -13.29 -27.87 -4.22
N ASP A 197 -12.30 -28.68 -3.80
CA ASP A 197 -12.44 -29.60 -2.67
C ASP A 197 -12.82 -28.85 -1.38
N ILE A 198 -12.19 -27.70 -1.12
CA ILE A 198 -12.47 -26.89 0.07
C ILE A 198 -13.86 -26.25 -0.01
N TRP A 199 -14.28 -25.74 -1.16
CA TRP A 199 -15.59 -25.14 -1.33
C TRP A 199 -16.74 -26.14 -1.23
N ASP A 200 -16.49 -27.41 -1.57
CA ASP A 200 -17.45 -28.52 -1.39
C ASP A 200 -17.68 -28.88 0.08
N THR A 201 -16.80 -28.43 1.00
CA THR A 201 -17.00 -28.58 2.45
C THR A 201 -17.92 -27.52 3.07
N LYS A 202 -18.44 -26.58 2.28
CA LYS A 202 -19.36 -25.53 2.74
C LYS A 202 -20.58 -26.14 3.45
N ASN A 203 -20.93 -25.61 4.62
CA ASN A 203 -22.13 -25.99 5.36
C ASN A 203 -23.23 -24.92 5.24
N GLU A 204 -24.33 -25.08 5.98
CA GLU A 204 -25.49 -24.17 5.94
C GLU A 204 -25.26 -22.79 6.59
N VAL A 205 -24.15 -22.60 7.32
CA VAL A 205 -23.85 -21.34 8.01
C VAL A 205 -23.36 -20.30 7.01
N VAL A 206 -24.13 -19.23 6.83
CA VAL A 206 -23.80 -18.13 5.91
C VAL A 206 -24.11 -16.78 6.56
N PHE A 207 -23.12 -15.89 6.57
CA PHE A 207 -23.29 -14.49 6.97
C PHE A 207 -23.12 -13.58 5.76
N ASN A 208 -24.14 -12.76 5.49
CA ASN A 208 -24.09 -11.71 4.49
C ASN A 208 -23.63 -10.42 5.18
N ILE A 209 -22.37 -10.04 4.98
CA ILE A 209 -21.74 -8.87 5.59
C ILE A 209 -21.81 -7.71 4.59
N PRO A 210 -22.60 -6.65 4.86
CA PRO A 210 -22.66 -5.50 3.97
C PRO A 210 -21.32 -4.79 3.88
N VAL A 211 -20.90 -4.47 2.66
CA VAL A 211 -19.77 -3.59 2.40
C VAL A 211 -20.22 -2.16 2.67
N LYS A 212 -19.52 -1.53 3.59
CA LYS A 212 -19.87 -0.26 4.18
C LYS A 212 -19.18 0.91 3.47
N THR A 213 -19.91 1.98 3.24
CA THR A 213 -19.53 3.14 2.41
C THR A 213 -19.28 4.42 3.22
N GLU A 214 -19.10 4.34 4.54
CA GLU A 214 -18.85 5.55 5.34
C GLU A 214 -17.55 6.23 4.91
N LEU A 215 -17.51 7.56 5.00
CA LEU A 215 -16.47 8.37 4.35
C LEU A 215 -15.06 8.22 4.94
N LYS A 216 -14.92 7.79 6.20
CA LYS A 216 -13.66 7.87 6.97
C LYS A 216 -13.38 6.65 7.85
N SER A 217 -14.08 5.55 7.59
CA SER A 217 -13.97 4.29 8.34
C SER A 217 -14.20 3.10 7.41
N ASN A 218 -14.13 1.89 7.96
CA ASN A 218 -14.24 0.65 7.19
C ASN A 218 -13.21 0.59 6.05
N LEU A 219 -13.67 0.42 4.81
CA LEU A 219 -12.82 0.43 3.61
C LEU A 219 -12.22 1.83 3.33
N ASN A 220 -12.87 2.88 3.81
CA ASN A 220 -12.45 4.27 3.59
C ASN A 220 -11.63 4.82 4.77
N ILE A 221 -11.07 3.97 5.64
CA ILE A 221 -10.23 4.42 6.77
C ILE A 221 -9.01 5.25 6.32
N TYR A 222 -8.52 5.04 5.09
CA TYR A 222 -7.53 5.88 4.41
C TYR A 222 -7.85 7.39 4.48
N PHE A 223 -9.14 7.76 4.37
CA PHE A 223 -9.60 9.16 4.40
C PHE A 223 -9.87 9.68 5.82
N GLY A 224 -9.72 8.82 6.82
CA GLY A 224 -9.74 9.19 8.22
C GLY A 224 -8.48 9.93 8.65
N LYS A 225 -8.43 10.31 9.93
CA LYS A 225 -7.26 10.95 10.51
C LYS A 225 -6.09 9.97 10.60
N GLY A 226 -4.94 10.39 10.07
CA GLY A 226 -3.69 9.68 10.15
C GLY A 226 -3.07 9.70 11.55
N ARG A 227 -1.84 9.18 11.64
CA ARG A 227 -1.05 9.15 12.87
C ARG A 227 -0.22 10.43 12.94
N ILE A 228 -0.48 11.25 13.95
CA ILE A 228 0.25 12.50 14.17
C ILE A 228 1.41 12.26 15.13
N ASN A 229 2.61 12.69 14.76
CA ASN A 229 3.78 12.64 15.62
C ASN A 229 3.89 13.89 16.52
N GLN A 230 4.90 13.92 17.41
CA GLN A 230 5.12 15.05 18.33
C GLN A 230 5.41 16.40 17.64
N ARG A 231 5.74 16.38 16.34
CA ARG A 231 6.01 17.57 15.51
C ARG A 231 4.79 18.02 14.70
N ASN A 232 3.61 17.48 15.02
CA ASN A 232 2.38 17.72 14.27
C ASN A 232 2.45 17.30 12.80
N PHE A 233 3.34 16.35 12.45
CA PHE A 233 3.40 15.73 11.14
C PHE A 233 2.47 14.52 11.11
N GLU A 234 1.57 14.49 10.14
CA GLU A 234 0.58 13.43 9.96
C GLU A 234 1.05 12.42 8.91
N VAL A 235 1.17 11.16 9.32
CA VAL A 235 1.35 10.02 8.42
C VAL A 235 -0.04 9.44 8.13
N PRO A 236 -0.47 9.35 6.87
CA PRO A 236 -1.79 8.82 6.52
C PRO A 236 -1.93 7.35 6.92
N ARG A 237 -3.18 6.89 7.00
CA ARG A 237 -3.48 5.45 7.03
C ARG A 237 -3.11 4.87 5.65
N PRO A 238 -2.58 3.64 5.55
CA PRO A 238 -2.31 3.00 4.26
C PRO A 238 -3.57 2.87 3.41
N TRP A 239 -3.40 2.92 2.08
CA TRP A 239 -4.51 2.84 1.13
C TRP A 239 -5.29 1.52 1.27
N TYR A 240 -4.58 0.40 1.39
CA TYR A 240 -5.20 -0.90 1.55
C TYR A 240 -5.48 -1.28 3.01
N GLU A 241 -5.21 -0.40 4.00
CA GLU A 241 -5.71 -0.65 5.37
C GLU A 241 -7.24 -0.70 5.32
N ALA A 242 -7.82 -1.79 5.83
CA ALA A 242 -9.25 -1.98 5.89
C ALA A 242 -9.64 -2.65 7.20
N GLU A 243 -10.79 -2.23 7.74
CA GLU A 243 -11.46 -2.92 8.83
C GLU A 243 -12.90 -3.18 8.41
N ILE A 244 -13.38 -4.42 8.49
CA ILE A 244 -14.79 -4.70 8.21
C ILE A 244 -15.54 -4.73 9.53
N ILE A 245 -16.32 -3.67 9.81
CA ILE A 245 -17.11 -3.59 11.03
C ILE A 245 -18.45 -4.29 10.81
N VAL A 246 -18.55 -5.51 11.31
CA VAL A 246 -19.75 -6.36 11.27
C VAL A 246 -20.76 -5.89 12.33
N SER A 247 -22.03 -5.77 11.96
CA SER A 247 -23.09 -5.30 12.87
C SER A 247 -23.41 -6.34 13.93
N LYS A 248 -23.88 -5.88 15.09
CA LYS A 248 -24.27 -6.76 16.19
C LYS A 248 -25.35 -7.78 15.78
N SER A 249 -26.26 -7.40 14.89
CA SER A 249 -27.31 -8.28 14.36
C SER A 249 -26.75 -9.48 13.59
N ILE A 250 -25.55 -9.37 13.01
CA ILE A 250 -24.86 -10.49 12.36
C ILE A 250 -23.98 -11.21 13.37
N THR A 251 -23.22 -10.46 14.18
CA THR A 251 -22.31 -11.10 15.15
C THR A 251 -23.07 -11.95 16.16
N ASP A 252 -24.32 -11.62 16.51
CA ASP A 252 -25.13 -12.39 17.47
C ASP A 252 -25.81 -13.63 16.88
N LEU A 253 -25.72 -13.85 15.57
CA LEU A 253 -26.20 -15.07 14.95
C LEU A 253 -25.37 -16.28 15.37
N ASP A 254 -26.02 -17.44 15.45
CA ASP A 254 -25.37 -18.69 15.81
C ASP A 254 -24.30 -19.08 14.77
N GLY A 255 -23.20 -19.65 15.25
CA GLY A 255 -22.06 -20.04 14.41
C GLY A 255 -21.08 -18.92 14.03
N TYR A 256 -21.37 -17.63 14.28
CA TYR A 256 -20.43 -16.56 13.94
C TYR A 256 -19.09 -16.74 14.68
N PRO A 257 -17.93 -16.65 14.02
CA PRO A 257 -16.64 -16.93 14.66
C PRO A 257 -16.25 -15.78 15.59
N LYS A 258 -16.76 -15.75 16.82
CA LYS A 258 -16.54 -14.66 17.79
C LYS A 258 -15.16 -14.71 18.45
N ASN A 259 -14.47 -13.57 18.51
CA ASN A 259 -13.22 -13.36 19.24
C ASN A 259 -12.15 -14.43 19.00
N ARG A 260 -11.98 -14.86 17.75
CA ARG A 260 -11.05 -15.93 17.39
C ARG A 260 -10.39 -15.70 16.04
N ALA A 261 -9.23 -16.32 15.85
CA ALA A 261 -8.59 -16.45 14.56
C ALA A 261 -9.15 -17.67 13.80
N PHE A 262 -9.16 -17.58 12.48
CA PHE A 262 -9.58 -18.63 11.57
C PHE A 262 -8.96 -18.44 10.19
N LYS A 263 -8.85 -19.53 9.43
CA LYS A 263 -8.32 -19.51 8.07
C LYS A 263 -9.47 -19.22 7.10
N VAL A 264 -9.22 -18.35 6.14
CA VAL A 264 -10.19 -18.05 5.07
C VAL A 264 -9.68 -18.54 3.72
N TYR A 265 -10.59 -19.02 2.89
CA TYR A 265 -10.37 -19.31 1.47
C TYR A 265 -11.33 -18.44 0.65
N THR A 266 -10.79 -17.60 -0.24
CA THR A 266 -11.57 -16.65 -1.02
C THR A 266 -12.02 -17.26 -2.34
N ASP A 267 -13.13 -16.79 -2.91
CA ASP A 267 -13.70 -17.33 -4.16
C ASP A 267 -12.76 -17.27 -5.37
N ASP A 268 -11.78 -16.36 -5.33
CA ASP A 268 -10.77 -16.11 -6.36
C ASP A 268 -9.42 -16.77 -6.07
N GLY A 269 -9.36 -17.72 -5.13
CA GLY A 269 -8.21 -18.62 -4.98
C GLY A 269 -7.11 -18.14 -4.03
N TRP A 270 -7.45 -17.34 -3.01
CA TRP A 270 -6.52 -16.92 -1.97
C TRP A 270 -6.83 -17.55 -0.62
N SER A 271 -5.79 -17.80 0.16
CA SER A 271 -5.91 -18.22 1.55
C SER A 271 -5.06 -17.36 2.46
N PHE A 272 -5.64 -16.89 3.56
CA PHE A 272 -4.95 -16.16 4.62
C PHE A 272 -5.65 -16.32 5.96
N MET A 273 -5.02 -15.85 7.04
CA MET A 273 -5.63 -15.85 8.37
C MET A 273 -6.45 -14.58 8.56
N CYS A 274 -7.67 -14.74 9.06
CA CYS A 274 -8.52 -13.68 9.59
C CYS A 274 -8.70 -13.84 11.09
N GLU A 275 -9.13 -12.77 11.73
CA GLU A 275 -9.58 -12.79 13.10
C GLU A 275 -10.74 -11.83 13.31
N THR A 276 -11.58 -12.18 14.28
CA THR A 276 -12.57 -11.26 14.83
C THR A 276 -12.17 -10.83 16.23
N ASN A 277 -12.41 -9.56 16.56
CA ASN A 277 -12.13 -9.02 17.89
C ASN A 277 -12.91 -7.73 18.16
N GLY A 278 -12.57 -7.08 19.28
CA GLY A 278 -13.16 -5.83 19.72
C GLY A 278 -14.52 -6.04 20.37
N GLN A 279 -15.16 -4.93 20.73
CA GLN A 279 -16.49 -4.97 21.36
C GLN A 279 -17.49 -5.68 20.44
N ASN A 280 -18.22 -6.65 20.99
CA ASN A 280 -19.16 -7.52 20.28
C ASN A 280 -18.54 -8.33 19.12
N SER A 281 -17.20 -8.52 19.11
CA SER A 281 -16.50 -9.22 18.02
C SER A 281 -16.74 -8.59 16.63
N LYS A 282 -17.00 -7.28 16.61
CA LYS A 282 -17.43 -6.53 15.42
C LYS A 282 -16.34 -6.37 14.37
N ASN A 283 -15.07 -6.38 14.75
CA ASN A 283 -13.98 -6.12 13.82
C ASN A 283 -13.62 -7.43 13.12
N LEU A 284 -13.91 -7.57 11.84
CA LEU A 284 -13.37 -8.62 10.98
C LEU A 284 -12.15 -8.06 10.23
N ARG A 285 -10.98 -8.66 10.46
CA ARG A 285 -9.72 -8.21 9.86
C ARG A 285 -8.82 -9.38 9.47
N SER A 286 -7.92 -9.15 8.53
CA SER A 286 -6.79 -10.06 8.31
C SER A 286 -5.83 -10.02 9.48
N GLN A 287 -5.28 -11.18 9.83
CA GLN A 287 -4.35 -11.32 10.96
C GLN A 287 -2.93 -10.95 10.52
N ASN A 288 -2.16 -10.36 11.45
CA ASN A 288 -0.76 -9.90 11.27
C ASN A 288 -0.53 -8.73 10.31
N ASP A 289 -1.43 -8.52 9.33
CA ASP A 289 -1.37 -7.41 8.40
C ASP A 289 -2.79 -6.95 8.05
N LEU A 290 -3.13 -5.70 8.38
CA LEU A 290 -4.44 -5.11 8.14
C LEU A 290 -4.71 -4.78 6.67
N GLN A 291 -3.68 -4.89 5.81
CA GLN A 291 -3.81 -4.58 4.40
C GLN A 291 -4.28 -5.76 3.56
N ILE A 292 -4.11 -7.01 3.99
CA ILE A 292 -4.45 -8.19 3.18
C ILE A 292 -5.93 -8.17 2.78
N LEU A 293 -6.82 -7.96 3.75
CA LEU A 293 -8.26 -7.92 3.48
C LEU A 293 -8.63 -6.72 2.59
N GLY A 294 -7.99 -5.57 2.78
CA GLY A 294 -8.23 -4.40 1.93
C GLY A 294 -7.67 -4.54 0.52
N LYS A 295 -6.51 -5.18 0.34
CA LYS A 295 -5.95 -5.56 -0.97
C LYS A 295 -6.88 -6.51 -1.71
N TRP A 296 -7.45 -7.49 -1.00
CA TRP A 296 -8.44 -8.40 -1.58
C TRP A 296 -9.70 -7.65 -2.04
N ILE A 297 -10.27 -6.78 -1.22
CA ILE A 297 -11.52 -6.09 -1.54
C ILE A 297 -11.30 -4.97 -2.57
N LYS A 298 -10.44 -3.98 -2.25
CA LYS A 298 -10.18 -2.84 -3.13
C LYS A 298 -9.51 -3.26 -4.42
N GLY A 299 -8.58 -4.22 -4.37
CA GLY A 299 -7.93 -4.73 -5.58
C GLY A 299 -8.91 -5.34 -6.58
N ARG A 300 -9.99 -5.99 -6.11
CA ARG A 300 -11.06 -6.49 -6.98
C ARG A 300 -11.91 -5.37 -7.57
N LEU A 301 -12.26 -4.37 -6.75
CA LEU A 301 -12.97 -3.18 -7.23
C LEU A 301 -12.13 -2.45 -8.30
N GLU A 302 -10.83 -2.33 -8.08
CA GLU A 302 -9.86 -1.70 -8.99
C GLU A 302 -9.65 -2.51 -10.27
N SER A 303 -9.56 -3.84 -10.17
CA SER A 303 -9.41 -4.73 -11.33
C SER A 303 -10.67 -4.79 -12.20
N ASN A 304 -11.83 -4.44 -11.64
CA ASN A 304 -13.09 -4.29 -12.35
C ASN A 304 -13.31 -2.85 -12.88
N ASP A 305 -12.32 -1.96 -12.76
CA ASP A 305 -12.42 -0.53 -13.12
C ASP A 305 -13.54 0.24 -12.34
N SER A 306 -14.13 -0.35 -11.30
CA SER A 306 -15.16 0.28 -10.45
C SER A 306 -14.58 1.28 -9.45
N LEU A 307 -13.34 1.06 -9.01
CA LEU A 307 -12.62 1.91 -8.07
C LEU A 307 -11.30 2.37 -8.69
N LYS A 308 -11.00 3.65 -8.56
CA LYS A 308 -9.67 4.19 -8.82
C LYS A 308 -8.91 4.34 -7.51
N VAL A 309 -7.60 4.05 -7.54
CA VAL A 309 -6.74 4.20 -6.36
C VAL A 309 -6.81 5.65 -5.87
N GLY A 310 -7.08 5.85 -4.58
CA GLY A 310 -7.25 7.16 -3.97
C GLY A 310 -8.68 7.72 -3.96
N ASN A 311 -9.67 7.01 -4.54
CA ASN A 311 -11.08 7.39 -4.51
C ASN A 311 -11.85 6.75 -3.34
N LEU A 312 -12.99 7.33 -2.95
CA LEU A 312 -13.86 6.72 -1.95
C LEU A 312 -14.55 5.47 -2.52
N VAL A 313 -14.72 4.45 -1.69
CA VAL A 313 -15.68 3.38 -1.94
C VAL A 313 -17.07 3.93 -1.58
N THR A 314 -17.90 4.17 -2.59
CA THR A 314 -19.27 4.68 -2.46
C THR A 314 -20.30 3.63 -2.87
N GLU A 315 -21.60 3.91 -2.70
CA GLU A 315 -22.66 3.01 -3.19
C GLU A 315 -22.56 2.85 -4.71
N GLU A 316 -22.29 3.93 -5.45
CA GLU A 316 -22.12 3.88 -6.91
C GLU A 316 -20.96 2.98 -7.34
N VAL A 317 -19.86 2.95 -6.57
CA VAL A 317 -18.74 2.03 -6.80
C VAL A 317 -19.19 0.57 -6.66
N LEU A 318 -19.95 0.26 -5.60
CA LEU A 318 -20.43 -1.10 -5.34
C LEU A 318 -21.54 -1.53 -6.32
N GLU A 319 -22.38 -0.58 -6.76
CA GLU A 319 -23.37 -0.78 -7.82
C GLU A 319 -22.68 -1.08 -9.15
N HIS A 320 -21.63 -0.32 -9.50
CA HIS A 320 -20.84 -0.57 -10.72
C HIS A 320 -20.14 -1.93 -10.66
N TYR A 321 -19.60 -2.32 -9.50
CA TYR A 321 -19.04 -3.65 -9.27
C TYR A 321 -20.10 -4.77 -9.30
N GLY A 322 -21.36 -4.44 -9.04
CA GLY A 322 -22.49 -5.36 -9.02
C GLY A 322 -22.67 -6.13 -7.70
N ASN A 323 -21.85 -5.88 -6.68
CA ASN A 323 -21.96 -6.55 -5.39
C ASN A 323 -21.56 -5.64 -4.22
N ASN A 324 -22.41 -5.58 -3.19
CA ASN A 324 -22.19 -4.85 -1.94
C ASN A 324 -22.23 -5.77 -0.70
N ILE A 325 -22.13 -7.09 -0.88
CA ILE A 325 -22.16 -8.08 0.20
C ILE A 325 -20.94 -9.01 0.09
N ILE A 326 -20.18 -9.11 1.18
CA ILE A 326 -19.19 -10.17 1.38
C ILE A 326 -19.90 -11.32 2.10
N LYS A 327 -19.85 -12.53 1.53
CA LYS A 327 -20.36 -13.73 2.21
C LYS A 327 -19.25 -14.38 3.00
N LEU A 328 -19.46 -14.58 4.29
CA LEU A 328 -18.63 -15.39 5.16
C LEU A 328 -19.37 -16.70 5.44
N MET A 329 -18.86 -17.81 4.92
CA MET A 329 -19.54 -19.12 4.94
C MET A 329 -18.76 -20.14 5.75
N GLY A 330 -19.46 -20.91 6.57
CA GLY A 330 -18.88 -21.98 7.38
C GLY A 330 -18.55 -23.21 6.53
N THR A 331 -17.60 -24.00 7.02
CA THR A 331 -17.26 -25.32 6.44
C THR A 331 -17.45 -26.43 7.47
N THR A 332 -17.22 -27.68 7.09
CA THR A 332 -17.20 -28.81 8.02
C THR A 332 -16.07 -28.70 9.06
N ASP A 333 -14.99 -27.95 8.79
CA ASP A 333 -13.98 -27.59 9.79
C ASP A 333 -14.31 -26.21 10.40
N PRO A 334 -14.55 -26.11 11.72
CA PRO A 334 -14.90 -24.85 12.38
C PRO A 334 -13.77 -23.79 12.37
N ASN A 335 -12.55 -24.15 11.94
CA ASN A 335 -11.42 -23.24 11.79
C ASN A 335 -11.25 -22.72 10.35
N ILE A 336 -12.01 -23.26 9.39
CA ILE A 336 -11.94 -22.89 7.98
C ILE A 336 -13.25 -22.23 7.57
N TRP A 337 -13.12 -21.07 6.93
CA TRP A 337 -14.22 -20.27 6.44
C TRP A 337 -14.00 -19.92 4.97
N LEU A 338 -15.09 -19.69 4.24
CA LEU A 338 -15.05 -19.24 2.85
C LEU A 338 -15.45 -17.77 2.79
N LEU A 339 -14.74 -16.99 1.97
CA LEU A 339 -15.06 -15.59 1.69
C LEU A 339 -15.45 -15.44 0.21
N ASP A 340 -16.62 -14.87 -0.05
CA ASP A 340 -17.11 -14.61 -1.41
C ASP A 340 -17.38 -13.12 -1.58
N PHE A 341 -16.72 -12.51 -2.56
CA PHE A 341 -17.00 -11.14 -3.01
C PHE A 341 -16.99 -11.02 -4.53
N ARG A 342 -17.56 -12.01 -5.24
CA ARG A 342 -17.67 -11.97 -6.71
C ARG A 342 -18.52 -10.79 -7.19
N ALA A 343 -18.07 -10.15 -8.27
CA ALA A 343 -18.92 -9.28 -9.08
C ALA A 343 -20.07 -10.10 -9.68
N LYS A 344 -21.17 -9.43 -10.02
CA LYS A 344 -22.30 -10.07 -10.72
C LYS A 344 -22.04 -10.29 -12.20
#